data_AF-A0A517VEX2-F1
#
_entry.id   AF-A0A517VEX2-F1
#
_cell.length_a   1.000
_cell.length_b   1.000
_cell.length_c   1.000
_cell.angle_alpha   90.00
_cell.angle_beta   90.00
_cell.angle_gamma   90.00
#
_symmetry.space_group_name_H-M   'P 1'
#
loop_
_entity.id
_entity.type
_entity.pdbx_description
1 polymer ?
#
loop_
_entity_poly.entity_id
_entity_poly.type
_entity_poly.pdbx_seq_one_letter_code
_entity_poly.pdbx_strand_id
1 'polypeptide(L)'
;MSETDNEIEIRMDVPGIQSEEIEVEVTGNTLLITGERKDEKEEKGRTYHRIERTSGSFSRSMTLSCEVDSDQVEAQCDNDGLMALFPNPI
;
A
#
# COMPACT_ATOMS: atom_id res chain seq x y z
N MET A 1 -10.54 1.10 3.58
CA MET A 1 -11.39 1.27 2.40
C MET A 1 -12.57 2.10 2.81
N SER A 2 -12.80 3.18 2.08
CA SER A 2 -13.97 4.04 2.14
C SER A 2 -14.36 4.39 0.71
N GLU A 3 -15.61 4.77 0.49
CA GLU A 3 -16.10 5.19 -0.82
C GLU A 3 -16.97 6.44 -0.69
N THR A 4 -16.92 7.27 -1.72
CA THR A 4 -17.87 8.36 -1.96
C THR A 4 -18.60 8.09 -3.28
N ASP A 5 -19.50 8.98 -3.68
CA ASP A 5 -20.17 8.88 -4.98
C ASP A 5 -19.18 8.91 -6.16
N ASN A 6 -17.99 9.50 -5.98
CA ASN A 6 -17.02 9.72 -7.06
C ASN A 6 -15.81 8.79 -7.03
N GLU A 7 -15.43 8.26 -5.87
CA GLU A 7 -14.15 7.54 -5.71
C GLU A 7 -14.20 6.50 -4.59
N ILE A 8 -13.36 5.47 -4.75
CA ILE A 8 -12.98 4.54 -3.69
C ILE A 8 -11.60 4.94 -3.19
N GLU A 9 -11.44 5.00 -1.87
CA GLU A 9 -10.19 5.31 -1.20
C GLU A 9 -9.70 4.13 -0.35
N ILE A 10 -8.44 3.75 -0.56
CA ILE A 10 -7.74 2.73 0.21
C ILE A 10 -6.59 3.38 0.96
N ARG A 11 -6.62 3.26 2.30
CA ARG A 11 -5.49 3.62 3.18
C ARG A 11 -4.86 2.37 3.75
N MET A 12 -3.54 2.28 3.70
CA MET A 12 -2.77 1.17 4.24
C MET A 12 -1.48 1.65 4.92
N ASP A 13 -1.25 1.18 6.14
CA ASP A 13 -0.02 1.46 6.87
C ASP A 13 1.19 0.76 6.21
N VAL A 14 2.06 1.54 5.59
CA VAL A 14 3.34 1.08 5.00
C VAL A 14 4.55 1.86 5.52
N PRO A 15 4.75 2.00 6.84
CA PRO A 15 5.81 2.86 7.35
C PRO A 15 7.21 2.36 6.97
N GLY A 16 8.09 3.30 6.61
CA GLY A 16 9.49 3.02 6.30
C GLY A 16 9.73 2.42 4.91
N ILE A 17 8.76 2.51 4.01
CA ILE A 17 8.86 2.04 2.62
C ILE A 17 8.76 3.26 1.71
N GLN A 18 9.63 3.38 0.71
CA GLN A 18 9.53 4.46 -0.26
C GLN A 18 8.40 4.16 -1.26
N SER A 19 7.77 5.21 -1.80
CA SER A 19 6.65 5.07 -2.74
C SER A 19 7.01 4.23 -3.96
N GLU A 20 8.26 4.34 -4.43
CA GLU A 20 8.77 3.61 -5.60
C GLU A 20 9.02 2.13 -5.32
N GLU A 21 8.98 1.70 -4.06
CA GLU A 21 9.11 0.31 -3.63
C GLU A 21 7.76 -0.38 -3.40
N ILE A 22 6.67 0.31 -3.73
CA ILE A 22 5.30 -0.17 -3.64
C ILE A 22 4.73 -0.27 -5.05
N GLU A 23 4.18 -1.43 -5.36
CA GLU A 23 3.52 -1.71 -6.63
C GLU A 23 2.02 -1.89 -6.37
N VAL A 24 1.24 -1.26 -7.25
CA VAL A 24 -0.23 -1.24 -7.19
C VAL A 24 -0.75 -1.71 -8.54
N GLU A 25 -1.46 -2.83 -8.53
CA GLU A 25 -2.07 -3.41 -9.72
C GLU A 25 -3.58 -3.55 -9.53
N VAL A 26 -4.33 -3.31 -10.60
CA VAL A 26 -5.78 -3.57 -10.64
C VAL A 26 -6.07 -4.54 -11.77
N THR A 27 -6.89 -5.55 -11.49
CA THR A 27 -7.46 -6.43 -12.51
C THR A 27 -8.95 -6.62 -12.23
N GLY A 28 -9.80 -6.09 -13.13
CA GLY A 28 -11.25 -6.04 -12.92
C GLY A 28 -11.59 -5.18 -11.70
N ASN A 29 -12.13 -5.80 -10.65
CA ASN A 29 -12.38 -5.17 -9.35
C ASN A 29 -11.42 -5.63 -8.25
N THR A 30 -10.31 -6.26 -8.60
CA THR A 30 -9.31 -6.73 -7.61
C THR A 30 -8.12 -5.79 -7.60
N LEU A 31 -7.85 -5.21 -6.44
CA LEU A 31 -6.65 -4.46 -6.12
C LEU A 31 -5.60 -5.39 -5.52
N LEU A 32 -4.38 -5.31 -6.03
CA LEU A 32 -3.19 -5.95 -5.46
C LEU A 32 -2.18 -4.86 -5.10
N ILE A 33 -1.73 -4.86 -3.84
CA ILE A 33 -0.65 -4.00 -3.36
C ILE A 33 0.49 -4.89 -2.89
N THR A 34 1.65 -4.71 -3.48
CA THR A 34 2.89 -5.45 -3.16
C THR A 34 3.99 -4.48 -2.78
N GLY A 35 4.96 -5.00 -2.02
CA GLY A 35 6.18 -4.27 -1.71
C GLY A 35 7.06 -5.05 -0.75
N GLU A 36 8.20 -4.47 -0.38
CA GLU A 36 9.16 -5.08 0.53
C GLU A 36 9.60 -4.10 1.60
N ARG A 37 9.41 -4.47 2.87
CA ARG A 37 10.03 -3.74 3.97
C ARG A 37 11.41 -4.34 4.23
N LYS A 38 12.44 -3.53 4.02
CA LYS A 38 13.82 -3.93 4.36
C LYS A 38 14.02 -4.00 5.87
N ASP A 39 14.87 -4.93 6.29
CA ASP A 39 15.32 -5.01 7.68
C ASP A 39 15.95 -3.69 8.14
N GLU A 40 15.63 -3.28 9.37
CA GLU A 40 16.49 -2.34 10.09
C GLU A 40 17.83 -3.05 10.31
N LYS A 41 18.84 -2.72 9.48
CA LYS A 41 20.17 -3.32 9.58
C LYS A 41 20.66 -3.21 11.02
N GLU A 42 21.18 -4.31 11.57
CA GLU A 42 21.86 -4.26 12.87
C GLU A 42 22.99 -3.23 12.80
N GLU A 43 22.77 -2.10 13.46
CA GLU A 43 23.78 -1.05 13.54
C GLU A 43 24.93 -1.52 14.42
N LYS A 44 26.15 -1.48 13.89
CA LYS A 44 27.34 -1.84 14.66
C LYS A 44 27.40 -0.99 15.93
N GLY A 45 27.52 -1.66 17.08
CA GLY A 45 27.56 -1.01 18.39
C GLY A 45 26.20 -0.86 19.08
N ARG A 46 25.11 -1.38 18.48
CA ARG A 46 23.77 -1.36 19.06
C ARG A 46 23.39 -2.75 19.58
N THR A 47 22.81 -2.81 20.78
CA THR A 47 22.23 -4.03 21.34
C THR A 47 20.72 -3.93 21.28
N TYR A 48 20.09 -4.82 20.52
CA TYR A 48 18.64 -4.90 20.40
C TYR A 48 18.10 -5.88 21.44
N HIS A 49 17.22 -5.41 22.33
CA HIS A 49 16.53 -6.28 23.29
C HIS A 49 15.22 -6.85 22.74
N ARG A 50 14.59 -6.17 21.77
CA ARG A 50 13.36 -6.59 21.10
C ARG A 50 13.21 -5.87 19.76
N ILE A 51 12.75 -6.60 18.74
CA ILE A 51 12.35 -6.07 17.43
C ILE A 51 10.92 -6.55 17.18
N GLU A 52 9.98 -5.62 17.04
CA GLU A 52 8.55 -5.92 16.82
C GLU A 52 8.10 -5.62 15.39
N ARG A 53 8.84 -4.76 14.69
CA ARG A 53 8.58 -4.48 13.28
C ARG A 53 8.99 -5.69 12.45
N THR A 54 8.04 -6.23 11.71
CA THR A 54 8.30 -7.27 10.72
C THR A 54 8.97 -6.65 9.50
N SER A 55 9.96 -7.34 8.97
CA SER A 55 10.57 -7.11 7.66
C SER A 55 10.13 -8.18 6.67
N GLY A 56 10.46 -7.98 5.40
CA GLY A 56 10.16 -8.88 4.30
C GLY A 56 9.09 -8.34 3.36
N SER A 57 8.75 -9.17 2.37
CA SER A 57 7.74 -8.85 1.38
C SER A 57 6.33 -8.88 1.99
N PHE A 58 5.48 -7.99 1.49
CA PHE A 58 4.06 -8.02 1.74
C PHE A 58 3.29 -8.05 0.42
N SER A 59 2.13 -8.70 0.46
CA SER A 59 1.18 -8.75 -0.64
C SER A 59 -0.21 -8.69 -0.04
N ARG A 60 -0.99 -7.68 -0.42
CA ARG A 60 -2.34 -7.46 0.06
C ARG A 60 -3.27 -7.38 -1.14
N SER A 61 -4.20 -8.31 -1.21
CA SER A 61 -5.26 -8.31 -2.20
C SER A 61 -6.57 -7.90 -1.55
N MET A 62 -7.32 -7.05 -2.24
CA MET A 62 -8.61 -6.53 -1.79
C MET A 62 -9.56 -6.47 -2.98
N THR A 63 -10.81 -6.89 -2.76
CA THR A 63 -11.88 -6.72 -3.75
C THR A 63 -12.53 -5.36 -3.55
N LEU A 64 -12.56 -4.54 -4.60
CA LEU A 64 -13.22 -3.25 -4.67
C LEU A 64 -14.74 -3.44 -4.89
N SER A 65 -15.52 -2.43 -4.54
CA SER A 65 -16.99 -2.45 -4.68
C SER A 65 -17.45 -2.43 -6.15
N CYS A 66 -16.59 -1.98 -7.07
CA CYS A 66 -16.83 -1.96 -8.51
C CYS A 66 -15.54 -2.25 -9.30
N GLU A 67 -15.68 -2.51 -10.60
CA GLU A 67 -14.53 -2.50 -11.52
C GLU A 67 -14.05 -1.07 -11.68
N VAL A 68 -12.73 -0.87 -11.73
CA VAL A 68 -12.14 0.47 -11.82
C VAL A 68 -11.20 0.52 -13.02
N ASP A 69 -11.14 1.69 -13.67
CA ASP A 69 -10.22 1.92 -14.78
C ASP A 69 -8.79 2.04 -14.23
N SER A 70 -7.95 1.06 -14.54
CA SER A 70 -6.56 1.02 -14.08
C SER A 70 -5.74 2.22 -14.51
N ASP A 71 -6.12 2.86 -15.63
CA ASP A 71 -5.39 4.01 -16.18
C ASP A 71 -5.64 5.30 -15.38
N GLN A 72 -6.65 5.31 -14.50
CA GLN A 72 -7.02 6.47 -13.67
C GLN A 72 -6.74 6.28 -12.18
N VAL A 73 -6.00 5.23 -11.81
CA VAL A 73 -5.62 5.00 -10.43
C VAL A 73 -4.55 5.98 -10.00
N GLU A 74 -4.81 6.72 -8.93
CA GLU A 74 -3.81 7.58 -8.30
C GLU A 74 -3.35 6.95 -6.99
N ALA A 75 -2.05 6.79 -6.81
CA ALA A 75 -1.45 6.28 -5.58
C ALA A 75 -0.42 7.28 -5.05
N GLN A 76 -0.51 7.56 -3.76
CA GLN A 76 0.41 8.45 -3.05
C GLN A 76 0.85 7.79 -1.75
N CYS A 77 2.13 7.93 -1.42
CA CYS A 77 2.66 7.54 -0.13
C CYS A 77 3.15 8.77 0.63
N ASP A 78 2.68 8.91 1.86
CA ASP A 78 3.08 9.97 2.78
C ASP A 78 3.32 9.42 4.19
N ASN A 79 3.38 10.31 5.19
CA ASN A 79 3.64 9.92 6.57
C ASN A 79 2.55 9.03 7.18
N ASP A 80 1.34 9.03 6.62
CA ASP A 80 0.19 8.25 7.07
C ASP A 80 0.06 6.91 6.31
N GLY A 81 1.01 6.59 5.42
CA GLY A 81 1.08 5.32 4.70
C GLY A 81 0.79 5.48 3.21
N LEU A 82 0.17 4.47 2.61
CA LEU A 82 -0.27 4.46 1.21
C LEU A 82 -1.74 4.86 1.14
N MET A 83 -2.03 5.85 0.31
CA MET A 83 -3.36 6.23 -0.11
C MET A 83 -3.51 5.93 -1.61
N ALA A 84 -4.49 5.10 -1.97
CA ALA A 84 -4.84 4.84 -3.36
C ALA A 84 -6.29 5.25 -3.62
N LEU A 85 -6.49 6.05 -4.67
CA LEU A 85 -7.77 6.56 -5.13
C LEU A 85 -8.13 5.89 -6.47
N PHE A 86 -9.35 5.41 -6.54
CA PHE A 86 -9.92 4.77 -7.71
C PHE A 86 -11.20 5.52 -8.09
N PRO A 87 -11.24 6.21 -9.24
CA PRO A 87 -12.47 6.84 -9.70
C PRO A 87 -13.55 5.79 -9.91
N ASN A 88 -14.76 6.08 -9.44
CA ASN A 88 -15.90 5.22 -9.74
C ASN A 88 -16.15 5.27 -11.26
N PRO A 89 -16.38 4.11 -11.92
CA PRO A 89 -16.93 4.14 -13.27
C PRO A 89 -18.30 4.82 -13.23
N ILE A 90 -18.58 5.68 -14.23
CA ILE A 90 -19.89 6.33 -14.43
C ILE A 90 -20.97 5.29 -14.70
#